data_AF-A0A090X0S7-F1
#
_entry.id   AF-A0A090X0S7-F1
#
_cell.length_a   1.000
_cell.length_b   1.000
_cell.length_c   1.000
_cell.angle_alpha   90.00
_cell.angle_beta   90.00
_cell.angle_gamma   90.00
#
_symmetry.space_group_name_H-M   'P 1'
#
loop_
_entity.id
_entity.type
_entity.pdbx_description
1 polymer ?
#
loop_
_entity_poly.entity_id
_entity_poly.type
_entity_poly.pdbx_seq_one_letter_code
_entity_poly.pdbx_strand_id
1 'polypeptide(L)'
;MYTEFVSSEGLIRNAAKSVMKLDIYEKERPVGIQIFGANLDSMLQTIDIVEKSNPDIIDINFGCPVKKVVSKGAGAGILKDVCLMEKLTAEMVKRTNIPVTVKTRLVGTMIL
;
A
#
# COMPACT_ATOMS: atom_id res chain seq x y z
N MET A 1 14.52 -5.95 1.31
CA MET A 1 14.39 -4.65 2.00
C MET A 1 12.99 -4.07 1.71
N TYR A 2 12.48 -3.15 2.52
CA TYR A 2 11.27 -2.38 2.19
C TYR A 2 11.58 -0.88 2.22
N THR A 3 10.96 -0.10 1.34
CA THR A 3 11.00 1.36 1.39
C THR A 3 10.24 1.89 2.62
N GLU A 4 10.37 3.19 2.92
CA GLU A 4 9.31 3.85 3.71
C GLU A 4 7.96 3.69 3.01
N PHE A 5 6.87 3.54 3.78
CA PHE A 5 5.56 3.36 3.17
C PHE A 5 5.00 4.66 2.57
N VAL A 6 4.45 4.56 1.37
CA VAL A 6 3.99 5.68 0.55
C VAL A 6 2.47 5.77 0.55
N SER A 7 1.94 6.99 0.71
CA SER A 7 0.50 7.23 0.61
C SER A 7 0.06 7.19 -0.85
N SER A 8 -0.89 6.31 -1.20
CA SER A 8 -1.52 6.27 -2.53
C SER A 8 -2.00 7.66 -2.99
N GLU A 9 -2.80 8.26 -2.13
CA GLU A 9 -3.32 9.63 -2.21
C GLU A 9 -2.24 10.73 -2.32
N GLY A 10 -1.06 10.50 -1.76
CA GLY A 10 0.08 11.42 -1.87
C GLY A 10 0.84 11.25 -3.18
N LEU A 11 0.97 10.00 -3.64
CA LEU A 11 1.64 9.63 -4.89
C LEU A 11 0.87 10.16 -6.10
N ILE A 12 -0.45 10.03 -6.11
CA ILE A 12 -1.31 10.50 -7.21
C ILE A 12 -1.30 12.02 -7.32
N ARG A 13 -1.39 12.75 -6.20
CA ARG A 13 -1.50 14.22 -6.21
C ARG A 13 -0.19 14.92 -6.52
N ASN A 14 0.94 14.37 -6.10
CA ASN A 14 2.25 14.98 -6.27
C ASN A 14 3.29 13.89 -6.56
N ALA A 15 3.26 13.40 -7.80
CA ALA A 15 4.16 12.35 -8.26
C ALA A 15 5.63 12.71 -8.01
N ALA A 16 6.08 13.94 -8.29
CA ALA A 16 7.50 14.29 -8.23
C ALA A 16 8.19 14.04 -6.86
N LYS A 17 7.57 14.44 -5.72
CA LYS A 17 8.15 14.21 -4.38
C LYS A 17 7.99 12.77 -3.90
N SER A 18 6.91 12.12 -4.29
CA SER A 18 6.58 10.77 -3.85
C SER A 18 7.31 9.70 -4.67
N VAL A 19 7.65 9.99 -5.93
CA VAL A 19 8.42 9.12 -6.83
C VAL A 19 9.89 9.02 -6.40
N MET A 20 10.48 10.09 -5.83
CA MET A 20 11.84 10.00 -5.24
C MET A 20 11.95 8.95 -4.13
N LYS A 21 10.83 8.58 -3.49
CA LYS A 21 10.81 7.51 -2.47
C LYS A 21 10.77 6.10 -3.07
N LEU A 22 10.67 5.99 -4.38
CA LEU A 22 10.56 4.73 -5.11
C LEU A 22 11.88 4.33 -5.79
N ASP A 23 12.96 5.10 -5.62
CA ASP A 23 14.26 4.73 -6.15
C ASP A 23 14.73 3.41 -5.54
N ILE A 24 15.08 2.45 -6.41
CA ILE A 24 15.59 1.13 -6.04
C ILE A 24 17.00 0.98 -6.59
N TYR A 25 17.95 0.65 -5.72
CA TYR A 25 19.32 0.33 -6.12
C TYR A 25 19.50 -1.19 -6.23
N GLU A 26 20.22 -1.64 -7.25
CA GLU A 26 20.37 -3.09 -7.53
C GLU A 26 20.93 -3.89 -6.35
N LYS A 27 21.85 -3.29 -5.59
CA LYS A 27 22.44 -3.89 -4.37
C LYS A 27 21.45 -4.11 -3.22
N GLU A 28 20.26 -3.49 -3.27
CA GLU A 28 19.23 -3.57 -2.23
C GLU A 28 18.20 -4.67 -2.50
N ARG A 29 18.24 -5.24 -3.72
CA ARG A 29 17.29 -6.27 -4.13
C ARG A 29 17.44 -7.55 -3.30
N PRO A 30 16.31 -8.22 -2.98
CA PRO A 30 14.95 -7.87 -3.37
C PRO A 30 14.38 -6.69 -2.57
N VAL A 31 13.69 -5.76 -3.24
CA VAL A 31 13.04 -4.58 -2.65
C VAL A 31 11.53 -4.63 -2.84
N GLY A 32 10.81 -4.46 -1.73
CA GLY A 32 9.38 -4.22 -1.73
C GLY A 32 9.05 -2.74 -1.56
N ILE A 33 8.12 -2.22 -2.36
CA ILE A 33 7.53 -0.90 -2.16
C ILE A 33 6.24 -1.06 -1.37
N GLN A 34 6.19 -0.45 -0.19
CA GLN A 34 5.02 -0.52 0.67
C GLN A 34 4.10 0.69 0.43
N ILE A 35 2.82 0.47 0.16
CA ILE A 35 1.81 1.50 -0.08
C ILE A 35 0.65 1.41 0.92
N PHE A 36 -0.08 2.51 1.11
CA PHE A 36 -1.29 2.52 1.92
C PHE A 36 -2.37 3.46 1.37
N GLY A 37 -3.63 3.10 1.61
CA GLY A 37 -4.82 3.83 1.20
C GLY A 37 -6.09 3.05 1.53
N ALA A 38 -7.24 3.63 1.20
CA ALA A 38 -8.55 3.02 1.38
C ALA A 38 -9.51 3.24 0.19
N ASN A 39 -9.13 4.08 -0.79
CA ASN A 39 -9.90 4.29 -2.00
C ASN A 39 -9.38 3.37 -3.11
N LEU A 40 -10.28 2.60 -3.74
CA LEU A 40 -9.91 1.60 -4.75
C LEU A 40 -9.23 2.22 -5.97
N ASP A 41 -9.82 3.26 -6.56
CA ASP A 41 -9.29 3.88 -7.77
C ASP A 41 -7.88 4.45 -7.52
N SER A 42 -7.70 5.09 -6.37
CA SER A 42 -6.39 5.59 -5.95
C SER A 42 -5.38 4.47 -5.75
N MET A 43 -5.76 3.36 -5.11
CA MET A 43 -4.86 2.22 -4.92
C MET A 43 -4.45 1.59 -6.26
N LEU A 44 -5.37 1.47 -7.22
CA LEU A 44 -5.06 0.93 -8.55
C LEU A 44 -4.16 1.86 -9.36
N GLN A 45 -4.40 3.17 -9.35
CA GLN A 45 -3.49 4.13 -9.98
C GLN A 45 -2.09 4.13 -9.35
N THR A 46 -2.03 3.87 -8.04
CA THR A 46 -0.75 3.75 -7.31
C THR A 46 0.06 2.57 -7.82
N ILE A 47 -0.58 1.43 -8.14
CA ILE A 47 0.10 0.28 -8.75
C ILE A 47 0.80 0.68 -10.05
N ASP A 48 0.07 1.34 -10.97
CA ASP A 48 0.62 1.75 -12.27
C ASP A 48 1.81 2.70 -12.15
N ILE A 49 1.85 3.52 -11.09
CA ILE A 49 2.98 4.43 -10.82
C ILE A 49 4.16 3.64 -10.23
N VAL A 50 3.90 2.77 -9.26
CA VAL A 50 4.93 2.00 -8.55
C VAL A 50 5.63 1.01 -9.47
N GLU A 51 4.92 0.36 -10.40
CA GLU A 51 5.51 -0.56 -11.38
C GLU A 51 6.64 0.06 -12.20
N LYS A 52 6.58 1.37 -12.47
CA LYS A 52 7.63 2.09 -13.22
C LYS A 52 8.99 2.07 -12.51
N SER A 53 9.00 1.81 -11.20
CA SER A 53 10.21 1.70 -10.40
C SER A 53 10.76 0.26 -10.36
N ASN A 54 10.06 -0.69 -10.99
CA ASN A 54 10.43 -2.11 -11.11
C ASN A 54 10.78 -2.78 -9.75
N PRO A 55 9.89 -2.74 -8.74
CA PRO A 55 10.12 -3.45 -7.49
C PRO A 55 9.99 -4.97 -7.65
N ASP A 56 10.56 -5.70 -6.71
CA ASP A 56 10.40 -7.17 -6.65
C ASP A 56 9.07 -7.56 -5.98
N ILE A 57 8.52 -6.68 -5.13
CA ILE A 57 7.27 -6.89 -4.37
C ILE A 57 6.51 -5.55 -4.24
N ILE A 58 5.18 -5.59 -4.32
CA ILE A 58 4.31 -4.48 -3.88
C ILE A 58 3.59 -4.91 -2.61
N ASP A 59 3.79 -4.17 -1.51
CA ASP A 59 3.18 -4.52 -0.22
C ASP A 59 2.12 -3.49 0.21
N ILE A 60 0.98 -3.98 0.70
CA ILE A 60 -0.10 -3.13 1.19
C ILE A 60 -0.06 -3.07 2.71
N ASN A 61 0.11 -1.87 3.27
CA ASN A 61 0.10 -1.65 4.71
C ASN A 61 -1.32 -1.42 5.23
N PHE A 62 -1.87 -2.48 5.85
CA PHE A 62 -3.12 -2.47 6.60
C PHE A 62 -2.91 -2.49 8.12
N GLY A 63 -1.69 -2.15 8.57
CA GLY A 63 -1.29 -2.27 9.98
C GLY A 63 -0.94 -0.97 10.69
N CYS A 64 -0.86 0.17 9.99
CA CYS A 64 -0.42 1.43 10.60
C CYS A 64 -1.47 1.98 11.59
N PRO A 65 -1.14 2.14 12.89
CA PRO A 65 -2.10 2.62 13.90
C PRO A 65 -2.14 4.15 14.02
N VAL A 66 -1.34 4.87 13.22
CA VAL A 66 -1.22 6.33 13.30
C VAL A 66 -2.58 6.98 13.05
N LYS A 67 -3.02 7.83 13.99
CA LYS A 67 -4.37 8.42 14.01
C LYS A 67 -4.79 9.05 12.67
N LYS A 68 -3.89 9.81 12.01
CA LYS A 68 -4.16 10.44 10.70
C LYS A 68 -4.36 9.47 9.53
N VAL A 69 -3.85 8.23 9.65
CA VAL A 69 -4.01 7.16 8.67
C VAL A 69 -5.30 6.40 8.97
N VAL A 70 -5.48 6.00 10.23
CA VAL A 70 -6.69 5.28 10.72
C VAL A 70 -7.96 6.11 10.51
N SER A 71 -7.93 7.42 10.74
CA SER A 71 -9.10 8.30 10.56
C SER A 71 -9.56 8.41 9.10
N LYS A 72 -8.75 7.95 8.14
CA LYS A 72 -9.09 7.89 6.71
C LYS A 72 -9.51 6.49 6.26
N GLY A 73 -9.71 5.56 7.19
CA GLY A 73 -10.02 4.15 6.89
C GLY A 73 -8.83 3.34 6.36
N ALA A 74 -7.62 3.90 6.32
CA ALA A 74 -6.41 3.22 5.84
C ALA A 74 -5.59 2.66 7.02
N GLY A 75 -4.52 1.91 6.70
CA GLY A 75 -3.70 1.27 7.73
C GLY A 75 -4.55 0.33 8.59
N ALA A 76 -4.39 0.36 9.92
CA ALA A 76 -5.21 -0.44 10.82
C ALA A 76 -6.70 -0.05 10.83
N GLY A 77 -7.07 1.11 10.25
CA GLY A 77 -8.46 1.53 10.11
C GLY A 77 -9.26 0.64 9.17
N ILE A 78 -8.61 0.01 8.19
CA ILE A 78 -9.27 -0.90 7.24
C ILE A 78 -9.83 -2.14 7.93
N LEU A 79 -9.29 -2.52 9.10
CA LEU A 79 -9.67 -3.74 9.80
C LEU A 79 -11.09 -3.70 10.38
N LYS A 80 -11.74 -2.53 10.35
CA LYS A 80 -13.17 -2.38 10.63
C LYS A 80 -14.06 -2.82 9.47
N ASP A 81 -13.50 -2.93 8.27
CA ASP A 81 -14.17 -3.30 7.04
C ASP A 81 -13.29 -4.29 6.25
N VAL A 82 -13.30 -5.54 6.70
CA VAL A 82 -12.53 -6.63 6.08
C VAL A 82 -12.95 -6.87 4.64
N CYS A 83 -14.23 -6.65 4.31
CA CYS A 83 -14.74 -6.76 2.93
C CYS A 83 -14.04 -5.77 1.99
N LEU A 84 -13.85 -4.52 2.43
CA LEU A 84 -13.08 -3.55 1.67
C LEU A 84 -11.60 -3.96 1.56
N MET A 85 -10.99 -4.44 2.64
CA MET A 85 -9.61 -4.93 2.64
C MET A 85 -9.40 -6.04 1.60
N GLU A 86 -10.29 -7.03 1.56
CA GLU A 86 -10.27 -8.13 0.58
C GLU A 86 -10.48 -7.61 -0.84
N LYS A 87 -11.46 -6.72 -1.05
CA LYS A 87 -11.74 -6.13 -2.36
C LYS A 87 -10.53 -5.37 -2.90
N LEU A 88 -9.92 -4.50 -2.10
CA LEU A 88 -8.72 -3.75 -2.50
C LEU A 88 -7.59 -4.71 -2.90
N THR A 89 -7.33 -5.71 -2.06
CA THR A 89 -6.25 -6.68 -2.31
C THR A 89 -6.50 -7.48 -3.59
N ALA A 90 -7.72 -7.99 -3.79
CA ALA A 90 -8.07 -8.79 -4.96
C ALA A 90 -7.95 -8.00 -6.27
N GLU A 91 -8.42 -6.75 -6.30
CA GLU A 91 -8.32 -5.91 -7.50
C GLU A 91 -6.87 -5.49 -7.79
N MET A 92 -6.05 -5.29 -6.75
CA MET A 92 -4.63 -4.99 -6.94
C MET A 92 -3.84 -6.19 -7.48
N VAL A 93 -4.11 -7.41 -6.98
CA VAL A 93 -3.54 -8.65 -7.52
C VAL A 93 -3.89 -8.84 -8.99
N LYS A 94 -5.09 -8.45 -9.43
CA LYS A 94 -5.48 -8.51 -10.85
C LYS A 94 -4.79 -7.46 -11.72
N ARG A 95 -4.31 -6.37 -11.13
CA ARG A 95 -3.79 -5.19 -11.85
C ARG A 95 -2.32 -5.31 -12.26
N THR A 96 -1.53 -6.12 -11.54
CA THR A 96 -0.08 -6.25 -11.75
C THR A 96 0.34 -7.72 -11.79
N ASN A 97 1.47 -8.00 -12.47
CA ASN A 97 2.14 -9.30 -12.40
C ASN A 97 3.22 -9.36 -11.31
N ILE A 98 3.54 -8.24 -10.65
CA ILE A 98 4.48 -8.19 -9.53
C ILE A 98 3.78 -8.80 -8.29
N PRO A 99 4.45 -9.65 -7.51
CA PRO A 99 3.87 -10.21 -6.29
C PRO A 99 3.31 -9.13 -5.36
N VAL A 100 2.04 -9.28 -4.98
CA VAL A 100 1.37 -8.40 -4.02
C VAL A 100 1.31 -9.08 -2.66
N THR A 101 1.78 -8.39 -1.62
CA THR A 101 1.71 -8.86 -0.22
C THR A 101 0.90 -7.91 0.65
N VAL A 102 0.50 -8.38 1.82
CA VAL A 102 -0.22 -7.58 2.82
C VAL A 102 0.52 -7.64 4.14
N LYS A 103 0.78 -6.46 4.72
CA LYS A 103 1.26 -6.30 6.09
C LYS A 103 0.12 -5.79 6.97
N THR A 104 -0.35 -6.64 7.88
CA THR A 104 -1.47 -6.33 8.79
C THR A 104 -1.12 -6.57 10.27
N ARG A 105 -2.10 -6.36 11.15
CA ARG A 105 -2.07 -6.70 12.58
C ARG A 105 -3.21 -7.67 12.89
N LEU A 106 -3.06 -8.42 13.98
CA LEU A 106 -4.19 -9.14 14.56
C LEU A 106 -5.15 -8.13 15.19
N VAL A 107 -6.43 -8.28 14.90
CA VAL A 107 -7.50 -7.53 15.55
C VAL A 107 -7.90 -8.30 16.81
N GLY A 108 -7.72 -7.67 17.98
CA GLY A 108 -8.27 -8.15 19.24
C GLY A 108 -9.74 -7.73 19.32
N THR A 109 -10.60 -8.67 19.68
CA THR A 109 -12.06 -8.57 19.83
C THR A 109 -12.53 -7.29 20.55
N MET A 110 -12.80 -6.20 19.82
CA MET A 110 -13.62 -5.04 20.28
C MET A 110 -13.81 -3.96 19.20
N ILE A 111 -14.13 -4.34 17.96
CA ILE A 111 -14.73 -3.42 16.98
C ILE A 111 -15.78 -4.19 16.14
N LEU A 112 -16.82 -4.67 16.82
CA LEU A 112 -18.16 -4.86 16.28
C LEU A 112 -19.12 -4.14 17.24
#